data_AF-A0A101WUT1-F1
#
_entry.id   AF-A0A101WUT1-F1
#
_cell.length_a   1.000
_cell.length_b   1.000
_cell.length_c   1.000
_cell.angle_alpha   90.00
_cell.angle_beta   90.00
_cell.angle_gamma   90.00
#
_symmetry.space_group_name_H-M   'P 1'
#
loop_
_entity.id
_entity.type
_entity.pdbx_description
1 polymer ?
#
loop_
_entity_poly.entity_id
_entity_poly.type
_entity_poly.pdbx_seq_one_letter_code
_entity_poly.pdbx_strand_id
1 'polypeptide(L)'
;MTRQVSINELISMVNNVENFEVVDYQGDYILVDDVKGIVKIKDEETKKELSELRKRSPKGKPTPKQLSVTADAVRRFVENRVKFKVVFGPREVIIRFDLDHYIRLSDKDVRVVGFSSRSDGYLGLIADILERYGSLVFLKRVT
;
A
#
# COMPACT_ATOMS: atom_id res chain seq x y z
N MET A 1 -9.05 11.03 -10.76
CA MET A 1 -10.06 12.06 -10.40
C MET A 1 -10.37 11.89 -8.93
N THR A 2 -10.41 12.98 -8.17
CA THR A 2 -10.75 12.89 -6.73
C THR A 2 -12.22 12.55 -6.55
N ARG A 3 -12.50 11.52 -5.74
CA ARG A 3 -13.85 11.07 -5.37
C ARG A 3 -13.98 10.95 -3.85
N GLN A 4 -15.19 11.17 -3.34
CA GLN A 4 -15.55 10.93 -1.95
C GLN A 4 -15.94 9.46 -1.76
N VAL A 5 -15.40 8.82 -0.73
CA VAL A 5 -15.73 7.44 -0.37
C VAL A 5 -15.90 7.30 1.15
N SER A 6 -16.69 6.32 1.56
CA SER A 6 -16.77 5.83 2.93
C SER A 6 -15.61 4.89 3.27
N ILE A 7 -15.39 4.63 4.56
CA ILE A 7 -14.43 3.61 5.00
C ILE A 7 -14.73 2.23 4.41
N ASN A 8 -16.01 1.84 4.32
CA ASN A 8 -16.41 0.53 3.80
C ASN A 8 -16.07 0.38 2.31
N GLU A 9 -16.23 1.44 1.53
CA GLU A 9 -15.79 1.47 0.14
C GLU A 9 -14.27 1.38 0.03
N LEU A 10 -13.52 2.11 0.87
CA LEU A 10 -12.06 2.05 0.89
C LEU A 10 -11.54 0.64 1.23
N ILE A 11 -12.17 -0.05 2.19
CA ILE A 11 -11.86 -1.44 2.51
C ILE A 11 -12.26 -2.38 1.37
N SER A 12 -13.36 -2.10 0.65
CA SER A 12 -13.73 -2.86 -0.54
C SER A 12 -12.70 -2.72 -1.64
N MET A 13 -12.11 -1.53 -1.82
CA MET A 13 -11.01 -1.31 -2.76
C MET A 13 -9.78 -2.15 -2.40
N VAL A 14 -9.43 -2.27 -1.11
CA VAL A 14 -8.37 -3.17 -0.65
C VAL A 14 -8.67 -4.62 -1.03
N ASN A 15 -9.88 -5.10 -0.73
CA ASN A 15 -10.29 -6.47 -1.03
C ASN A 15 -10.32 -6.77 -2.54
N ASN A 16 -10.63 -5.76 -3.36
CA ASN A 16 -10.61 -5.84 -4.81
C ASN A 16 -9.23 -5.63 -5.43
N VAL A 17 -8.20 -5.37 -4.63
CA VAL A 17 -6.82 -5.11 -5.10
C VAL A 17 -6.77 -3.88 -6.02
N GLU A 18 -7.52 -2.84 -5.66
CA GLU A 18 -7.56 -1.56 -6.36
C GLU A 18 -6.56 -0.59 -5.75
N ASN A 19 -5.68 -0.02 -6.56
CA ASN A 19 -4.73 1.00 -6.10
C ASN A 19 -5.47 2.31 -5.81
N PHE A 20 -5.07 3.00 -4.76
CA PHE A 20 -5.68 4.28 -4.39
C PHE A 20 -4.74 5.18 -3.61
N GLU A 21 -5.08 6.46 -3.59
CA GLU A 21 -4.41 7.50 -2.82
C GLU A 21 -5.43 8.29 -2.01
N VAL A 22 -5.31 8.27 -0.69
CA VAL A 22 -6.10 9.12 0.21
C VAL A 22 -5.42 10.49 0.28
N VAL A 23 -6.06 11.48 -0.33
CA VAL A 23 -5.51 12.83 -0.50
C VAL A 23 -5.99 13.81 0.57
N ASP A 24 -7.19 13.59 1.14
CA ASP A 24 -7.74 14.44 2.19
C ASP A 24 -8.93 13.81 2.93
N TYR A 25 -9.46 14.54 3.92
CA TYR A 25 -10.65 14.17 4.68
C TYR A 25 -11.63 15.35 4.76
N GLN A 26 -12.92 15.11 4.49
CA GLN A 26 -13.98 16.11 4.55
C GLN A 26 -15.14 15.62 5.40
N GLY A 27 -15.19 16.06 6.67
CA GLY A 27 -16.15 15.54 7.63
C GLY A 27 -15.95 14.05 7.84
N ASP A 28 -16.96 13.26 7.49
CA ASP A 28 -16.96 11.79 7.57
C ASP A 28 -16.54 11.12 6.25
N TYR A 29 -16.28 11.91 5.20
CA TYR A 29 -15.87 11.41 3.89
C TYR A 29 -14.36 11.41 3.73
N ILE A 30 -13.87 10.40 3.01
CA ILE A 30 -12.46 10.23 2.65
C ILE A 30 -12.31 10.66 1.19
N LEU A 31 -11.41 11.60 0.90
CA LEU A 31 -11.11 12.00 -0.48
C LEU A 31 -10.03 11.08 -1.04
N VAL A 32 -10.36 10.38 -2.12
CA VAL A 32 -9.50 9.39 -2.77
C VAL A 32 -9.27 9.77 -4.23
N ASP A 33 -8.04 9.65 -4.70
CA ASP A 33 -7.65 9.78 -6.10
C ASP A 33 -7.02 8.50 -6.64
N ASP A 34 -6.89 8.43 -7.96
CA ASP A 34 -6.17 7.37 -8.66
C ASP A 34 -4.66 7.54 -8.44
N VAL A 35 -3.94 6.44 -8.19
CA VAL A 35 -2.49 6.51 -8.02
C VAL A 35 -1.82 6.90 -9.34
N LYS A 36 -1.20 8.09 -9.36
CA LYS A 36 -0.44 8.59 -10.51
C LYS A 36 0.77 7.70 -10.80
N GLY A 37 1.03 7.44 -12.09
CA GLY A 37 2.19 6.66 -12.55
C GLY A 37 1.97 5.15 -12.63
N ILE A 38 0.81 4.62 -12.24
CA ILE A 38 0.44 3.22 -12.51
C ILE A 38 -0.45 3.16 -13.74
N VAL A 39 0.15 2.94 -14.90
CA VAL A 39 -0.59 2.70 -16.14
C VAL A 39 -0.97 1.22 -16.19
N LYS A 40 -2.27 0.91 -16.10
CA LYS A 40 -2.77 -0.42 -16.47
C LYS A 40 -2.56 -0.58 -17.97
N ILE A 41 -1.56 -1.37 -18.35
CA ILE A 41 -1.29 -1.71 -19.75
C ILE A 41 -2.47 -2.52 -20.28
N LYS A 42 -3.30 -1.90 -21.11
CA LYS A 42 -4.47 -2.54 -21.73
C LYS A 42 -4.10 -3.25 -23.03
N ASP A 43 -3.04 -2.81 -23.68
CA ASP A 43 -2.58 -3.31 -24.96
C ASP A 43 -1.83 -4.66 -24.82
N GLU A 44 -2.22 -5.64 -25.64
CA GLU A 44 -1.66 -7.00 -25.61
C GLU A 44 -0.24 -7.07 -26.19
N GLU A 45 0.11 -6.16 -27.10
CA GLU A 45 1.42 -6.11 -27.76
C GLU A 45 2.48 -5.59 -26.78
N THR A 46 2.18 -4.50 -26.08
CA THR A 46 2.98 -3.94 -24.98
C THR A 46 3.13 -4.93 -23.81
N LYS A 47 2.08 -5.74 -23.53
CA LYS A 47 2.16 -6.82 -22.53
C LYS A 47 3.16 -7.90 -22.92
N LYS A 48 3.24 -8.25 -24.21
CA LYS A 48 4.21 -9.25 -24.71
C LYS A 48 5.63 -8.73 -24.67
N GLU A 49 5.88 -7.49 -25.07
CA GLU A 49 7.24 -6.90 -25.02
C GLU A 49 7.76 -6.81 -23.57
N LEU A 50 6.93 -6.38 -22.64
CA LEU A 50 7.29 -6.28 -21.22
C LEU A 50 7.22 -7.63 -20.48
N SER A 51 6.75 -8.69 -21.13
CA SER A 51 6.66 -10.03 -20.53
C SER A 51 8.04 -10.60 -20.19
N GLU A 52 9.07 -10.23 -20.95
CA GLU A 52 10.46 -10.62 -20.72
C GLU A 52 11.02 -10.03 -19.42
N LEU A 53 10.73 -8.75 -19.16
CA LEU A 53 11.08 -8.07 -17.92
C LEU A 53 10.31 -8.63 -16.71
N ARG A 54 9.10 -9.15 -16.93
CA ARG A 54 8.26 -9.78 -15.90
C ARG A 54 8.66 -11.21 -15.55
N LYS A 55 9.55 -11.88 -16.30
CA LYS A 55 9.98 -13.27 -16.03
C LYS A 55 10.64 -13.43 -14.63
N ARG A 56 11.17 -12.35 -14.05
CA ARG A 56 11.87 -12.35 -12.74
C ARG A 56 11.02 -11.88 -11.56
N SER A 57 9.81 -11.37 -11.79
CA SER A 57 8.94 -10.89 -10.72
C SER A 57 8.01 -12.01 -10.23
N PRO A 58 7.65 -12.02 -8.93
CA PRO A 58 6.60 -12.91 -8.44
C PRO A 58 5.35 -12.77 -9.31
N LYS A 59 4.65 -13.87 -9.58
CA LYS A 59 3.35 -13.85 -10.26
C LYS A 59 2.23 -14.00 -9.22
N GLY A 60 1.10 -13.36 -9.50
CA GLY A 60 -0.14 -13.51 -8.72
C GLY A 60 -0.61 -12.22 -8.04
N LYS A 61 -1.74 -12.31 -7.34
CA LYS A 61 -2.30 -11.24 -6.53
C LYS A 61 -1.66 -11.24 -5.12
N PRO A 62 -1.78 -10.15 -4.35
CA PRO A 62 -1.51 -10.17 -2.91
C PRO A 62 -2.26 -11.30 -2.21
N THR A 63 -1.65 -11.86 -1.17
CA THR A 63 -2.24 -12.96 -0.40
C THR A 63 -3.39 -12.47 0.48
N PRO A 64 -4.34 -13.34 0.88
CA PRO A 64 -5.42 -12.95 1.80
C PRO A 64 -4.92 -12.32 3.11
N LYS A 65 -3.77 -12.81 3.64
CA LYS A 65 -3.15 -12.25 4.84
C LYS A 65 -2.64 -10.82 4.59
N GLN A 66 -2.03 -10.55 3.43
CA GLN A 66 -1.62 -9.20 3.04
C GLN A 66 -2.82 -8.25 2.92
N LEU A 67 -3.93 -8.70 2.32
CA LEU A 67 -5.14 -7.89 2.21
C LEU A 67 -5.74 -7.58 3.59
N SER A 68 -5.84 -8.58 4.48
CA SER A 68 -6.34 -8.39 5.84
C SER A 68 -5.52 -7.37 6.63
N VAL A 69 -4.19 -7.52 6.61
CA VAL A 69 -3.28 -6.60 7.32
C VAL A 69 -3.34 -5.19 6.74
N THR A 70 -3.46 -5.09 5.41
CA THR A 70 -3.63 -3.80 4.73
C THR A 70 -4.97 -3.16 5.13
N ALA A 71 -6.06 -3.92 5.20
CA ALA A 71 -7.36 -3.41 5.62
C ALA A 71 -7.32 -2.88 7.07
N ASP A 72 -6.66 -3.60 7.98
CA ASP A 72 -6.51 -3.17 9.37
C ASP A 72 -5.66 -1.90 9.48
N ALA A 73 -4.55 -1.81 8.73
CA ALA A 73 -3.74 -0.61 8.65
C ALA A 73 -4.53 0.58 8.08
N VAL A 74 -5.30 0.37 7.01
CA VAL A 74 -6.16 1.39 6.40
C VAL A 74 -7.18 1.96 7.38
N ARG A 75 -7.85 1.10 8.16
CA ARG A 75 -8.78 1.56 9.21
C ARG A 75 -8.07 2.48 10.20
N ARG A 76 -6.92 2.04 10.70
CA ARG A 76 -6.12 2.81 11.67
C ARG A 76 -5.65 4.15 11.10
N PHE A 77 -5.26 4.20 9.82
CA PHE A 77 -4.88 5.46 9.18
C PHE A 77 -6.05 6.41 9.01
N VAL A 78 -7.22 5.90 8.62
CA VAL A 78 -8.45 6.71 8.48
C VAL A 78 -8.91 7.27 9.81
N GLU A 79 -8.91 6.47 10.87
CA GLU A 79 -9.21 6.90 12.25
C GLU A 79 -8.31 8.07 12.69
N ASN A 80 -7.05 8.08 12.25
CA ASN A 80 -6.06 9.11 12.56
C ASN A 80 -5.91 10.17 11.46
N ARG A 81 -6.80 10.17 10.45
CA ARG A 81 -6.81 11.10 9.30
C ARG A 81 -5.45 11.24 8.59
N VAL A 82 -4.73 10.13 8.46
CA VAL A 82 -3.42 10.08 7.80
C VAL A 82 -3.59 10.05 6.28
N LYS A 83 -2.81 10.85 5.56
CA LYS A 83 -2.74 10.79 4.08
C LYS A 83 -1.74 9.71 3.67
N PHE A 84 -2.13 8.86 2.72
CA PHE A 84 -1.30 7.75 2.25
C PHE A 84 -1.80 7.22 0.91
N LYS A 85 -1.00 6.40 0.25
CA LYS A 85 -1.41 5.62 -0.92
C LYS A 85 -1.09 4.15 -0.77
N VAL A 86 -1.94 3.31 -1.34
CA VAL A 86 -1.78 1.86 -1.38
C VAL A 86 -1.61 1.42 -2.82
N VAL A 87 -0.53 0.69 -3.06
CA VAL A 87 -0.20 0.12 -4.36
C VAL A 87 -0.06 -1.38 -4.19
N PHE A 88 -0.89 -2.12 -4.91
CA PHE A 88 -0.86 -3.56 -4.96
C PHE A 88 0.01 -4.02 -6.13
N GLY A 89 1.03 -4.81 -5.80
CA GLY A 89 1.91 -5.49 -6.74
C GLY A 89 1.73 -7.01 -6.69
N PRO A 90 2.49 -7.74 -7.50
CA PRO A 90 2.44 -9.19 -7.46
C PRO A 90 2.96 -9.75 -6.13
N ARG A 91 2.06 -10.38 -5.36
CA ARG A 91 2.33 -10.87 -3.99
C ARG A 91 2.93 -9.82 -3.05
N GLU A 92 2.55 -8.57 -3.25
CA GLU A 92 3.15 -7.44 -2.56
C GLU A 92 2.12 -6.32 -2.36
N VAL A 93 2.23 -5.62 -1.23
CA VAL A 93 1.51 -4.36 -0.98
C VAL A 93 2.51 -3.30 -0.56
N ILE A 94 2.43 -2.12 -1.16
CA ILE A 94 3.22 -0.95 -0.77
C ILE A 94 2.25 0.10 -0.23
N ILE A 95 2.44 0.47 1.04
CA ILE A 95 1.78 1.60 1.68
C ILE A 95 2.80 2.74 1.71
N ARG A 96 2.51 3.85 1.05
CA ARG A 96 3.43 4.99 0.95
C ARG A 96 2.79 6.25 1.52
N PHE A 97 3.54 6.98 2.33
CA PHE A 97 3.11 8.24 2.95
C PHE A 97 3.67 9.44 2.18
N ASP A 98 4.94 9.35 1.78
CA ASP A 98 5.61 10.32 0.91
C ASP A 98 6.74 9.64 0.10
N LEU A 99 7.65 10.41 -0.49
CA LEU A 99 8.75 9.85 -1.29
C LEU A 99 9.73 9.00 -0.46
N ASP A 100 9.94 9.37 0.80
CA ASP A 100 10.94 8.80 1.69
C ASP A 100 10.37 7.78 2.68
N HIS A 101 9.07 7.84 2.96
CA HIS A 101 8.39 7.01 3.95
C HIS A 101 7.43 6.03 3.28
N TYR A 102 7.80 4.75 3.28
CA TYR A 102 6.92 3.69 2.80
C TYR A 102 7.18 2.35 3.49
N ILE A 103 6.16 1.50 3.44
CA ILE A 103 6.14 0.16 4.01
C ILE A 103 5.80 -0.80 2.88
N ARG A 104 6.61 -1.85 2.74
CA ARG A 104 6.45 -2.90 1.75
C ARG A 104 6.17 -4.21 2.46
N LEU A 105 4.97 -4.76 2.23
CA LEU A 105 4.56 -6.06 2.70
C LEU A 105 4.82 -7.07 1.59
N SER A 106 5.81 -7.95 1.79
CA SER A 106 6.12 -9.07 0.89
C SER A 106 5.73 -10.39 1.55
N ASP A 107 5.72 -11.50 0.81
CA ASP A 107 5.50 -12.84 1.39
C ASP A 107 6.50 -13.21 2.50
N LYS A 108 7.65 -12.53 2.58
CA LYS A 108 8.77 -12.89 3.48
C LYS A 108 8.91 -11.95 4.67
N ASP A 109 8.74 -10.66 4.44
CA ASP A 109 9.13 -9.61 5.37
C ASP A 109 8.24 -8.38 5.23
N VAL A 110 8.26 -7.54 6.27
CA VAL A 110 7.75 -6.17 6.22
C VAL A 110 8.95 -5.24 6.15
N ARG A 111 9.21 -4.66 4.98
CA ARG A 111 10.29 -3.69 4.83
C ARG A 111 9.77 -2.30 5.12
N VAL A 112 10.48 -1.61 6.00
CA VAL A 112 10.14 -0.27 6.47
C VAL A 112 11.23 0.68 6.00
N VAL A 113 10.83 1.75 5.30
CA VAL A 113 11.75 2.72 4.71
C VAL A 113 11.41 4.12 5.19
N GLY A 114 12.45 4.87 5.58
CA GLY A 114 12.31 6.25 6.06
C GLY A 114 12.08 6.40 7.56
N PHE A 115 11.77 5.32 8.27
CA PHE A 115 11.49 5.35 9.71
C PHE A 115 12.72 4.99 10.54
N SER A 116 12.91 5.68 11.66
CA SER A 116 14.03 5.47 12.58
C SER A 116 13.77 4.38 13.62
N SER A 117 12.50 4.14 13.96
CA SER A 117 12.09 3.17 14.98
C SER A 117 10.63 2.73 14.83
N ARG A 118 10.23 1.68 15.56
CA ARG A 118 8.86 1.14 15.57
C ARG A 118 7.78 2.14 15.98
N SER A 119 8.13 3.12 16.80
CA SER A 119 7.21 4.12 17.35
C SER A 119 7.20 5.42 16.55
N ASP A 120 7.91 5.45 15.43
CA ASP A 120 8.14 6.65 14.64
C ASP A 120 6.94 6.99 13.76
N GLY A 121 6.40 8.20 13.92
CA GLY A 121 5.34 8.79 13.09
C GLY A 121 4.22 7.83 12.70
N TYR A 122 3.97 7.73 11.39
CA TYR A 122 2.91 6.89 10.82
C TYR A 122 3.09 5.39 11.10
N LEU A 123 4.33 4.91 11.22
CA LEU A 123 4.61 3.51 11.50
C LEU A 123 4.13 3.13 12.90
N GLY A 124 4.33 4.02 13.89
CA GLY A 124 3.88 3.81 15.27
C GLY A 124 2.38 3.50 15.39
N LEU A 125 1.57 4.01 14.46
CA LEU A 125 0.13 3.75 14.43
C LEU A 125 -0.21 2.29 14.11
N ILE A 126 0.61 1.61 13.31
CA ILE A 126 0.30 0.29 12.76
C ILE A 126 1.38 -0.78 13.01
N ALA A 127 2.43 -0.46 13.77
CA ALA A 127 3.54 -1.37 14.02
C ALA A 127 3.05 -2.70 14.62
N ASP A 128 2.10 -2.65 15.55
CA ASP A 128 1.50 -3.84 16.17
C ASP A 128 0.76 -4.72 15.14
N ILE A 129 0.10 -4.09 14.15
CA ILE A 129 -0.63 -4.77 13.07
C ILE A 129 0.37 -5.48 12.15
N LEU A 130 1.46 -4.80 11.80
CA LEU A 130 2.50 -5.32 10.92
C LEU A 130 3.32 -6.44 11.57
N GLU A 131 3.63 -6.34 12.85
CA GLU A 131 4.39 -7.36 13.58
C GLU A 131 3.61 -8.69 13.68
N ARG A 132 2.28 -8.66 13.70
CA ARG A 132 1.43 -9.87 13.57
C ARG A 132 1.53 -10.52 12.19
N TYR A 133 1.90 -9.75 11.16
CA TYR A 133 2.12 -10.26 9.82
C TYR A 133 3.49 -10.92 9.69
N GLY A 134 4.55 -10.21 10.07
CA GLY A 134 5.94 -10.65 10.01
C GLY A 134 6.91 -9.62 10.60
N SER A 135 8.20 -9.97 10.66
CA SER A 135 9.23 -9.11 11.25
C SER A 135 9.43 -7.81 10.48
N LEU A 136 9.54 -6.70 11.22
CA LEU A 136 9.86 -5.39 10.66
C LEU A 136 11.36 -5.30 10.33
N VAL A 137 11.68 -5.09 9.06
CA VAL A 137 13.03 -4.90 8.55
C VAL A 137 13.21 -3.44 8.16
N PHE A 138 13.88 -2.67 9.00
CA PHE A 138 14.19 -1.26 8.73
C PHE A 138 15.33 -1.17 7.72
N LEU A 139 15.04 -0.62 6.55
CA LEU A 139 16.05 -0.40 5.51
C LEU A 139 16.81 0.88 5.83
N LYS A 140 18.15 0.78 5.86
CA LYS A 140 19.02 1.95 5.97
C LYS A 140 18.87 2.80 4.71
N ARG A 141 18.78 4.12 4.88
CA ARG A 141 19.00 5.05 3.77
C ARG A 141 20.40 4.78 3.21
N VAL A 142 20.48 4.62 1.89
CA VAL A 142 21.76 4.64 1.19
C VAL A 142 22.16 6.11 1.14
N THR A 143 23.13 6.47 1.97
CA THR A 143 23.73 7.83 2.02
C THR A 143 24.85 7.92 1.01
#